data_AF-A0A0U5CMB8-F1
#
_entry.id   AF-A0A0U5CMB8-F1
#
_cell.length_a   1.000
_cell.length_b   1.000
_cell.length_c   1.000
_cell.angle_alpha   90.00
_cell.angle_beta   90.00
_cell.angle_gamma   90.00
#
_symmetry.space_group_name_H-M   'P 1'
#
loop_
_entity.id
_entity.type
_entity.pdbx_description
1 polymer ?
#
loop_
_entity_poly.entity_id
_entity_poly.type
_entity_poly.pdbx_seq_one_letter_code
_entity_poly.pdbx_strand_id
1 'polypeptide(L)'
;MIALLGPPSIRFLELSQNSLRFWDENGNWRGRAEIPTQTLEEREIRLEGDNKASFLGFLRKTLQWRPEDRSAAEELLADKWERGDDY
;
A
#
# COMPACT_ATOMS: atom_id res chain seq x y z
N MET A 1 0.99 -5.85 -5.07
CA MET A 1 0.48 -5.33 -3.78
C MET A 1 1.14 -6.04 -2.61
N ILE A 2 1.08 -7.39 -2.52
CA ILE A 2 1.75 -8.16 -1.45
C ILE A 2 3.25 -7.83 -1.33
N ALA A 3 3.97 -7.80 -2.46
CA ALA A 3 5.39 -7.45 -2.47
C ALA A 3 5.71 -6.08 -1.84
N LEU A 4 4.79 -5.10 -1.90
CA LEU A 4 5.04 -3.72 -1.46
C LEU A 4 4.41 -3.41 -0.09
N LEU A 5 3.26 -4.00 0.20
CA LEU A 5 2.48 -3.74 1.42
C LEU A 5 2.59 -4.88 2.46
N GLY A 6 3.31 -5.94 2.14
CA GLY A 6 3.26 -7.19 2.88
C GLY A 6 1.95 -7.96 2.66
N PRO A 7 1.81 -9.14 3.28
CA PRO A 7 0.57 -9.91 3.22
C PRO A 7 -0.59 -9.14 3.87
N PRO A 8 -1.81 -9.22 3.32
CA PRO A 8 -2.99 -8.68 3.97
C PRO A 8 -3.26 -9.40 5.30
N SER A 9 -3.95 -8.74 6.23
CA SER A 9 -4.43 -9.40 7.44
C SER A 9 -5.56 -10.40 7.13
N ILE A 10 -5.69 -11.44 7.96
CA ILE A 10 -6.78 -12.43 7.82
C ILE A 10 -8.15 -11.74 7.89
N ARG A 11 -8.32 -10.75 8.78
CA ARG A 11 -9.54 -9.95 8.89
C ARG A 11 -9.94 -9.27 7.58
N PHE A 12 -8.95 -8.79 6.80
CA PHE A 12 -9.23 -8.23 5.48
C PHE A 12 -9.67 -9.30 4.48
N LEU A 13 -9.02 -10.47 4.50
CA LEU A 13 -9.38 -11.59 3.62
C LEU A 13 -10.80 -12.10 3.89
N GLU A 14 -11.22 -12.14 5.15
CA GLU A 14 -12.57 -12.54 5.59
C GLU A 14 -13.69 -11.63 5.05
N LEU A 15 -13.38 -10.39 4.64
CA LEU A 15 -14.38 -9.46 4.08
C LEU A 15 -14.95 -9.92 2.74
N SER A 16 -14.30 -10.87 2.04
CA SER A 16 -14.76 -11.38 0.76
C SER A 16 -14.60 -12.88 0.63
N GLN A 17 -15.68 -13.56 0.25
CA GLN A 17 -15.64 -14.99 -0.10
C GLN A 17 -14.71 -15.28 -1.30
N ASN A 18 -14.46 -14.27 -2.15
CA ASN A 18 -13.54 -14.41 -3.29
C ASN A 18 -12.07 -14.51 -2.87
N SER A 19 -11.72 -14.16 -1.63
CA SER A 19 -10.35 -14.25 -1.11
C SER A 19 -9.83 -15.70 -1.15
N LEU A 20 -10.68 -16.69 -0.90
CA LEU A 20 -10.29 -18.11 -0.88
C LEU A 20 -9.80 -18.65 -2.24
N ARG A 21 -10.03 -17.91 -3.33
CA ARG A 21 -9.47 -18.22 -4.66
C ARG A 21 -7.96 -18.04 -4.72
N PHE A 22 -7.41 -17.19 -3.85
CA PHE A 22 -6.01 -16.75 -3.92
C PHE A 22 -5.25 -16.97 -2.61
N TRP A 23 -5.95 -16.99 -1.47
CA TRP A 23 -5.39 -17.23 -0.14
C TRP A 23 -6.04 -18.46 0.50
N ASP A 24 -5.30 -19.13 1.38
CA ASP A 24 -5.88 -20.17 2.25
C ASP A 24 -6.50 -19.55 3.51
N GLU A 25 -7.13 -20.40 4.33
CA GLU A 25 -7.79 -19.99 5.58
C GLU A 25 -6.84 -19.41 6.64
N ASN A 26 -5.53 -19.64 6.50
CA ASN A 26 -4.51 -19.09 7.38
C ASN A 26 -3.88 -17.80 6.82
N GLY A 27 -4.35 -17.33 5.65
CA GLY A 27 -3.85 -16.14 4.98
C GLY A 27 -2.61 -16.37 4.11
N ASN A 28 -2.22 -17.62 3.86
CA ASN A 28 -1.10 -17.93 2.98
C ASN A 28 -1.49 -17.78 1.52
N TRP A 29 -0.60 -17.22 0.72
CA TRP A 29 -0.75 -17.12 -0.72
C TRP A 29 -0.77 -18.52 -1.38
N ARG A 30 -1.80 -18.80 -2.19
CA ARG A 30 -1.97 -20.08 -2.91
C ARG A 30 -1.49 -20.05 -4.37
N GLY A 31 -1.10 -18.88 -4.87
CA GLY A 31 -0.72 -18.74 -6.27
C GLY A 31 0.63 -19.39 -6.59
N ARG A 32 0.80 -19.79 -7.85
CA ARG A 32 2.04 -20.40 -8.36
C ARG A 32 3.14 -19.37 -8.65
N ALA A 33 2.76 -18.10 -8.78
CA ALA A 33 3.72 -17.03 -9.03
C ALA A 33 4.42 -16.65 -7.74
N GLU A 34 5.74 -16.55 -7.80
CA GLU A 34 6.56 -16.02 -6.73
C GLU A 34 6.23 -14.54 -6.48
N ILE A 35 6.24 -14.15 -5.21
CA ILE A 35 6.08 -12.76 -4.84
C ILE A 35 7.48 -12.13 -4.89
N PRO A 36 7.73 -11.15 -5.76
CA PRO A 36 9.04 -10.52 -5.85
C PRO A 36 9.38 -9.78 -4.55
N THR A 37 10.64 -9.79 -4.16
CA THR A 37 11.16 -8.93 -3.09
C THR A 37 11.41 -7.53 -3.65
N GLN A 38 10.69 -6.54 -3.14
CA GLN A 38 10.84 -5.14 -3.54
C GLN A 38 10.22 -4.22 -2.49
N THR A 39 10.60 -2.95 -2.52
CA THR A 39 10.11 -1.88 -1.65
C THR A 39 9.54 -0.71 -2.46
N LEU A 40 8.80 0.19 -1.82
CA LEU A 40 8.37 1.42 -2.49
C LEU A 40 9.58 2.32 -2.81
N GLU A 41 10.59 2.31 -1.95
CA GLU A 41 11.86 3.02 -2.11
C GLU A 41 12.60 2.61 -3.38
N GLU A 42 12.67 1.31 -3.67
CA GLU A 42 13.33 0.81 -4.89
C GLU A 42 12.54 1.12 -6.16
N ARG A 43 11.21 1.22 -6.06
CA ARG A 43 10.32 1.49 -7.20
C ARG A 43 10.28 2.97 -7.57
N GLU A 44 10.41 3.85 -6.58
CA GLU A 44 10.49 5.30 -6.82
C GLU A 44 11.93 5.69 -7.17
N ILE A 45 12.24 5.73 -8.46
CA ILE A 45 13.59 6.03 -8.98
C ILE A 45 13.74 7.46 -9.51
N ARG A 46 12.67 8.25 -9.56
CA ARG A 46 12.67 9.58 -10.20
C ARG A 46 12.90 10.70 -9.19
N LEU A 47 12.31 10.57 -8.01
CA LEU A 47 12.46 11.53 -6.93
C LEU A 47 13.70 11.18 -6.09
N GLU A 48 14.29 12.20 -5.49
CA GLU A 48 15.42 12.06 -4.57
C GLU A 48 15.19 12.90 -3.30
N GLY A 49 15.99 12.64 -2.26
CA GLY A 49 15.97 13.40 -1.01
C GLY A 49 14.59 13.53 -0.37
N ASP A 50 14.27 14.74 0.08
CA ASP A 50 13.04 15.04 0.81
C ASP A 50 11.78 14.86 -0.03
N ASN A 51 11.85 15.12 -1.33
CA ASN A 51 10.73 14.91 -2.25
C ASN A 51 10.34 13.43 -2.32
N LYS A 52 11.34 12.53 -2.42
CA LYS A 52 11.11 11.09 -2.38
C LYS A 52 10.50 10.67 -1.04
N ALA A 53 11.07 11.15 0.06
CA ALA A 53 10.57 10.83 1.40
C ALA A 53 9.11 11.30 1.60
N SER A 54 8.78 12.50 1.12
CA SER A 54 7.45 13.09 1.16
C SER A 54 6.44 12.26 0.36
N PHE A 55 6.78 11.94 -0.89
CA PHE A 55 5.93 11.11 -1.77
C PHE A 55 5.68 9.71 -1.21
N LEU A 56 6.73 9.05 -0.71
CA LEU A 56 6.60 7.72 -0.11
C LEU A 56 5.74 7.76 1.17
N GLY A 57 5.83 8.84 1.94
CA GLY A 57 4.94 9.10 3.06
C GLY A 57 3.48 9.20 2.63
N PHE A 58 3.19 9.97 1.58
CA PHE A 58 1.87 10.08 0.99
C PHE A 58 1.34 8.72 0.48
N LEU A 59 2.14 7.98 -0.29
CA LEU A 59 1.74 6.66 -0.79
C LEU A 59 1.39 5.68 0.33
N ARG A 60 2.07 5.74 1.48
CA ARG A 60 1.73 4.89 2.64
C ARG A 60 0.39 5.23 3.27
N LYS A 61 -0.08 6.48 3.20
CA LYS A 61 -1.41 6.88 3.68
C LYS A 61 -2.52 6.41 2.73
N THR A 62 -2.20 6.36 1.43
CA THR A 62 -3.14 5.98 0.36
C THR A 62 -3.23 4.47 0.15
N LEU A 63 -2.09 3.78 0.18
CA LEU A 63 -1.97 2.35 -0.13
C LEU A 63 -2.09 1.49 1.14
N GLN A 64 -3.33 1.25 1.56
CA GLN A 64 -3.64 0.31 2.64
C GLN A 64 -4.56 -0.80 2.16
N TRP A 65 -4.34 -2.00 2.70
CA TRP A 65 -5.17 -3.17 2.42
C TRP A 65 -6.63 -2.89 2.78
N ARG A 66 -6.86 -2.54 4.05
CA ARG A 66 -8.20 -2.21 4.55
C ARG A 66 -8.58 -0.80 4.15
N PRO A 67 -9.83 -0.58 3.66
CA PRO A 67 -10.32 0.76 3.37
C PRO A 67 -10.31 1.67 4.60
N GLU A 68 -10.62 1.13 5.79
CA GLU A 68 -10.70 1.90 7.03
C GLU A 68 -9.36 2.45 7.51
N ASP A 69 -8.24 1.83 7.09
CA ASP A 69 -6.90 2.28 7.46
C ASP A 69 -6.37 3.37 6.49
N ARG A 70 -7.08 3.64 5.39
CA ARG A 70 -6.71 4.69 4.43
C ARG A 70 -7.09 6.06 4.96
N SER A 71 -6.21 7.04 4.77
CA SER A 71 -6.56 8.44 4.99
C SER A 71 -7.73 8.85 4.09
N ALA A 72 -8.57 9.76 4.59
CA ALA A 72 -9.69 10.27 3.84
C ALA A 72 -9.21 11.09 2.63
N ALA A 73 -10.03 11.16 1.58
CA ALA A 73 -9.68 11.90 0.37
C ALA A 73 -9.37 13.39 0.67
N GLU A 74 -10.10 14.00 1.60
CA GLU A 74 -9.84 15.37 2.06
C GLU A 74 -8.49 15.52 2.75
N GLU A 75 -8.11 14.57 3.61
CA GLU A 75 -6.81 14.57 4.28
C GLU A 75 -5.66 14.36 3.30
N LEU A 76 -5.85 13.49 2.31
CA LEU A 76 -4.88 13.25 1.25
C LEU A 76 -4.70 14.48 0.36
N LEU A 77 -5.78 15.20 0.04
CA LEU A 77 -5.72 16.45 -0.70
C LEU A 77 -4.98 17.55 0.10
N ALA A 78 -5.07 17.51 1.43
CA ALA A 78 -4.36 18.41 2.31
C ALA A 78 -2.92 17.98 2.62
N ASP A 79 -2.46 16.81 2.15
CA ASP A 79 -1.12 16.31 2.40
C ASP A 79 -0.07 17.23 1.76
N LYS A 80 1.06 17.39 2.46
CA LYS A 80 2.19 18.23 1.99
C LYS A 80 2.67 17.83 0.60
N TRP A 81 2.61 16.55 0.26
CA TRP A 81 3.02 16.07 -1.07
C TRP A 81 2.09 16.58 -2.16
N GLU A 82 0.77 16.59 -1.91
CA GLU A 82 -0.23 17.02 -2.89
C GLU A 82 -0.37 18.54 -2.95
N ARG A 83 -0.23 19.25 -1.82
CA ARG A 83 -0.28 20.73 -1.80
C ARG A 83 1.01 21.40 -2.28
N GLY A 84 2.17 20.75 -2.14
CA GLY A 84 3.48 21.36 -2.32
C GLY A 84 3.90 22.26 -1.15
N ASP A 85 5.16 22.72 -1.15
CA ASP A 85 5.75 23.52 -0.08
C ASP A 85 5.30 25.00 -0.06
N ASP A 86 4.49 25.42 -1.04
CA ASP A 86 4.20 26.84 -1.34
C ASP A 86 2.90 27.38 -0.69
N TYR A 87 2.49 26.87 0.49
CA TYR A 87 1.32 27.41 1.22
C TYR A 87 1.52 27.52 2.73
#